data_AF-A0A3Q9FXZ3-F1
#
_entry.id   AF-A0A3Q9FXZ3-F1
#
_cell.length_a   1.000
_cell.length_b   1.000
_cell.length_c   1.000
_cell.angle_alpha   90.00
_cell.angle_beta   90.00
_cell.angle_gamma   90.00
#
_symmetry.space_group_name_H-M   'P 1'
#
loop_
_entity.id
_entity.type
_entity.pdbx_description
1 polymer ?
#
loop_
_entity_poly.entity_id
_entity_poly.type
_entity_poly.pdbx_seq_one_letter_code
_entity_poly.pdbx_strand_id
1 'polypeptide(L)'
;MSKNVTRRVVLRGTAIAVAGAALAAPAAMAATRAALPMDHTGMDHSGHGSHGPQPFDEVYQGRRIVGTPVTTGHEAHHGGFAVTIDGKELHVMRNADGTWISVINHYQTYPDPLALTRAAVDKLQGASLVPITTR
;
A
#
# COMPACT_ATOMS: atom_id res chain seq x y z
N MET A 1 35.18 -17.71 43.05
CA MET A 1 34.08 -18.51 43.64
C MET A 1 32.88 -17.62 43.92
N SER A 2 31.75 -18.01 43.36
CA SER A 2 30.41 -17.42 43.50
C SER A 2 29.94 -17.30 44.94
N LYS A 3 29.02 -16.36 45.22
CA LYS A 3 27.67 -16.70 45.71
C LYS A 3 26.74 -15.48 45.90
N ASN A 4 25.61 -15.55 45.18
CA ASN A 4 24.25 -15.23 45.64
C ASN A 4 23.72 -13.79 45.48
N VAL A 5 23.32 -13.50 44.24
CA VAL A 5 22.15 -12.68 43.92
C VAL A 5 20.96 -13.13 44.78
N THR A 6 20.53 -12.28 45.72
CA THR A 6 19.41 -12.58 46.62
C THR A 6 18.12 -11.97 46.06
N ARG A 7 17.28 -12.88 45.58
CA ARG A 7 15.86 -12.71 45.25
C ARG A 7 15.07 -12.20 46.46
N ARG A 8 14.06 -11.37 46.18
CA ARG A 8 12.77 -11.16 46.89
C ARG A 8 12.52 -9.73 47.40
N VAL A 9 11.84 -8.94 46.58
CA VAL A 9 10.87 -7.93 47.01
C VAL A 9 9.69 -8.07 46.04
N VAL A 10 8.79 -9.04 46.24
CA VAL A 10 7.47 -8.91 46.90
C VAL A 10 6.63 -7.73 46.38
N LEU A 11 5.94 -8.02 45.28
CA LEU A 11 4.54 -7.72 44.94
C LEU A 11 3.72 -6.90 45.96
N ARG A 12 3.07 -5.81 45.51
CA ARG A 12 1.62 -5.50 45.71
C ARG A 12 1.29 -4.10 45.17
N GLY A 13 0.23 -3.97 44.36
CA GLY A 13 -0.31 -2.66 43.96
C GLY A 13 -1.38 -2.65 42.87
N THR A 14 -2.52 -3.30 43.15
CA THR A 14 -3.89 -3.01 42.67
C THR A 14 -4.15 -2.61 41.21
N ALA A 15 -4.79 -3.52 40.48
CA ALA A 15 -5.55 -3.24 39.27
C ALA A 15 -6.79 -2.38 39.58
N ILE A 16 -7.03 -1.34 38.77
CA ILE A 16 -8.35 -0.73 38.61
C ILE A 16 -8.76 -0.97 37.17
N ALA A 17 -9.75 -1.84 37.00
CA ALA A 17 -10.48 -2.03 35.76
C ALA A 17 -11.53 -0.92 35.65
N VAL A 18 -11.51 -0.15 34.56
CA VAL A 18 -12.68 0.63 34.13
C VAL A 18 -13.21 -0.05 32.87
N ALA A 19 -14.33 -0.75 33.04
CA ALA A 19 -15.13 -1.27 31.96
C ALA A 19 -15.88 -0.11 31.28
N GLY A 20 -15.50 0.22 30.05
CA GLY A 20 -16.28 1.07 29.16
C GLY A 20 -16.81 0.24 28.01
N ALA A 21 -18.01 -0.32 28.17
CA ALA A 21 -18.74 -0.95 27.07
C ALA A 21 -19.41 0.14 26.23
N ALA A 22 -18.82 0.48 25.07
CA ALA A 22 -19.49 1.24 24.03
C ALA A 22 -19.87 0.30 22.90
N LEU A 23 -21.13 -0.14 22.90
CA LEU A 23 -21.79 -0.75 21.74
C LEU A 23 -22.04 0.34 20.71
N ALA A 24 -21.16 0.45 19.71
CA ALA A 24 -21.44 1.19 18.48
C ALA A 24 -21.65 0.17 17.36
N ALA A 25 -22.86 0.18 16.81
CA ALA A 25 -23.37 -0.75 15.81
C ALA A 25 -22.48 -0.84 14.56
N PRO A 26 -22.42 -2.00 13.87
CA PRO A 26 -21.89 -2.03 12.52
C PRO A 26 -22.88 -1.29 11.60
N ALA A 27 -22.49 -0.10 11.14
CA ALA A 27 -23.10 0.47 9.94
C ALA A 27 -22.72 -0.45 8.78
N ALA A 28 -23.65 -1.31 8.37
CA ALA A 28 -23.55 -2.05 7.13
C ALA A 28 -23.49 -1.04 5.98
N MET A 29 -22.29 -0.71 5.50
CA MET A 29 -22.14 -0.08 4.20
C MET A 29 -22.52 -1.13 3.16
N ALA A 30 -23.78 -1.09 2.75
CA ALA A 30 -24.24 -1.77 1.54
C ALA A 30 -23.43 -1.18 0.37
N ALA A 31 -22.37 -1.88 -0.02
CA ALA A 31 -21.69 -1.64 -1.28
C ALA A 31 -22.65 -2.03 -2.39
N THR A 32 -23.49 -1.09 -2.82
CA THR A 32 -24.20 -1.18 -4.09
C THR A 32 -23.16 -1.19 -5.19
N ARG A 33 -22.72 -2.38 -5.60
CA ARG A 33 -22.04 -2.61 -6.87
C ARG A 33 -23.06 -2.38 -7.98
N ALA A 34 -23.24 -1.12 -8.36
CA ALA A 34 -23.82 -0.78 -9.64
C ALA A 34 -22.79 -1.22 -10.70
N ALA A 35 -23.04 -2.35 -11.34
CA ALA A 35 -22.41 -2.66 -12.62
C ALA A 35 -22.92 -1.60 -13.61
N LEU A 36 -22.10 -0.60 -13.90
CA LEU A 36 -22.38 0.35 -14.96
C LEU A 36 -22.35 -0.42 -16.29
N PRO A 37 -23.35 -0.27 -17.16
CA PRO A 37 -23.25 -0.79 -18.52
C PRO A 37 -22.10 -0.05 -19.22
N MET A 38 -21.13 -0.81 -19.72
CA MET A 38 -20.07 -0.33 -20.59
C MET A 38 -20.73 0.11 -21.91
N ASP A 39 -21.04 1.39 -22.01
CA ASP A 39 -21.43 2.05 -23.26
C ASP A 39 -20.21 2.07 -24.18
N HIS A 40 -20.29 1.29 -25.24
CA HIS A 40 -19.30 1.22 -26.31
C HIS A 40 -19.89 1.98 -27.50
N THR A 41 -20.04 3.29 -27.34
CA THR A 41 -20.40 4.18 -28.42
C THR A 41 -19.52 5.43 -28.39
N GLY A 42 -18.78 5.67 -29.48
CA GLY A 42 -17.98 6.89 -29.67
C GLY A 42 -16.56 6.62 -30.16
N MET A 43 -16.41 6.56 -31.48
CA MET A 43 -15.11 6.62 -32.15
C MET A 43 -14.77 8.10 -32.40
N ASP A 44 -13.83 8.64 -31.65
CA ASP A 44 -13.19 9.93 -31.93
C ASP A 44 -11.69 9.73 -32.15
N HIS A 45 -11.29 9.89 -33.41
CA HIS A 45 -9.91 9.79 -33.87
C HIS A 45 -9.13 11.05 -33.52
N SER A 46 -8.48 11.10 -32.34
CA SER A 46 -7.37 12.05 -32.08
C SER A 46 -6.62 11.73 -30.79
N GLY A 47 -5.44 11.13 -30.94
CA GLY A 47 -4.47 10.90 -29.86
C GLY A 47 -4.34 9.42 -29.48
N HIS A 48 -3.18 8.81 -29.74
CA HIS A 48 -2.81 7.55 -29.10
C HIS A 48 -2.59 7.79 -27.60
N GLY A 49 -3.68 7.95 -26.85
CA GLY A 49 -3.68 7.94 -25.40
C GLY A 49 -3.42 6.50 -24.95
N SER A 50 -2.27 6.26 -24.34
CA SER A 50 -1.93 4.95 -23.78
C SER A 50 -3.01 4.50 -22.79
N HIS A 51 -3.63 3.35 -23.04
CA HIS A 51 -4.60 2.69 -22.14
C HIS A 51 -3.97 2.16 -20.83
N GLY A 52 -2.86 2.77 -20.38
CA GLY A 52 -2.06 2.33 -19.25
C GLY A 52 -2.00 3.37 -18.12
N PRO A 53 -1.55 2.97 -16.92
CA PRO A 53 -1.27 3.90 -15.84
C PRO A 53 -0.32 5.02 -16.28
N GLN A 54 -0.61 6.24 -15.86
CA GLN A 54 0.21 7.40 -16.20
C GLN A 54 1.53 7.40 -15.41
N PRO A 55 2.65 7.76 -16.04
CA PRO A 55 3.90 7.97 -15.31
C PRO A 55 3.78 9.16 -14.35
N PHE A 56 4.58 9.16 -13.28
CA PHE A 56 4.67 10.26 -12.33
C PHE A 56 6.07 10.40 -11.75
N ASP A 57 6.42 11.62 -11.34
CA ASP A 57 7.62 11.96 -10.58
C ASP A 57 7.27 13.16 -9.68
N GLU A 58 7.10 12.92 -8.38
CA GLU A 58 6.74 13.97 -7.42
C GLU A 58 7.43 13.77 -6.07
N VAL A 59 7.37 14.79 -5.22
CA VAL A 59 7.77 14.69 -3.81
C VAL A 59 6.51 14.67 -2.95
N TYR A 60 6.27 13.55 -2.26
CA TYR A 60 5.16 13.37 -1.34
C TYR A 60 5.68 13.16 0.08
N GLN A 61 5.25 13.99 1.02
CA GLN A 61 5.73 14.02 2.42
C GLN A 61 7.27 14.02 2.55
N GLY A 62 7.94 14.78 1.68
CA GLY A 62 9.41 14.90 1.68
C GLY A 62 10.15 13.72 1.05
N ARG A 63 9.44 12.76 0.44
CA ARG A 63 10.02 11.59 -0.24
C ARG A 63 9.78 11.67 -1.74
N ARG A 64 10.81 11.43 -2.54
CA ARG A 64 10.65 11.42 -4.00
C ARG A 64 10.04 10.10 -4.42
N ILE A 65 8.92 10.15 -5.14
CA ILE A 65 8.23 8.98 -5.67
C ILE A 65 8.18 9.06 -7.19
N VAL A 66 8.52 7.96 -7.85
CA VAL A 66 8.57 7.88 -9.32
C VAL A 66 7.87 6.62 -9.77
N GLY A 67 7.02 6.74 -10.78
CA GLY A 67 6.32 5.64 -11.42
C GLY A 67 6.48 5.69 -12.93
N THR A 68 6.87 4.58 -13.54
CA THR A 68 7.08 4.49 -15.00
C THR A 68 6.50 3.21 -15.56
N PRO A 69 5.79 3.25 -16.71
CA PRO A 69 5.44 2.04 -17.46
C PRO A 69 6.69 1.24 -17.83
N VAL A 70 6.59 -0.08 -17.72
CA VAL A 70 7.66 -1.03 -18.07
C VAL A 70 7.10 -2.07 -19.02
N THR A 71 7.81 -2.29 -20.13
CA THR A 71 7.38 -3.21 -21.19
C THR A 71 8.20 -4.51 -21.22
N THR A 72 9.27 -4.61 -20.44
CA THR A 72 10.18 -5.77 -20.41
C THR A 72 10.66 -6.06 -18.99
N GLY A 73 11.10 -7.28 -18.68
CA GLY A 73 11.63 -7.65 -17.36
C GLY A 73 10.59 -8.16 -16.36
N HIS A 74 10.99 -8.33 -15.09
CA HIS A 74 10.14 -8.93 -14.05
C HIS A 74 8.91 -8.05 -13.75
N GLU A 75 9.09 -6.73 -13.74
CA GLU A 75 8.05 -5.73 -13.50
C GLU A 75 6.98 -5.75 -14.60
N ALA A 76 7.34 -6.18 -15.82
CA ALA A 76 6.38 -6.41 -16.90
C ALA A 76 5.37 -7.52 -16.55
N HIS A 77 5.82 -8.57 -15.85
CA HIS A 77 4.95 -9.65 -15.38
C HIS A 77 4.09 -9.27 -14.17
N HIS A 78 4.49 -8.24 -13.42
CA HIS A 78 3.79 -7.72 -12.24
C HIS A 78 2.91 -6.49 -12.53
N GLY A 79 2.43 -6.36 -13.77
CA GLY A 79 1.48 -5.31 -14.15
C GLY A 79 2.08 -4.17 -14.99
N GLY A 80 3.32 -4.29 -15.46
CA GLY A 80 3.89 -3.39 -16.46
C GLY A 80 4.19 -1.99 -15.94
N PHE A 81 4.49 -1.86 -14.65
CA PHE A 81 4.74 -0.57 -14.02
C PHE A 81 5.76 -0.71 -12.90
N ALA A 82 6.83 0.07 -12.97
CA ALA A 82 7.85 0.15 -11.93
C ALA A 82 7.61 1.39 -11.06
N VAL A 83 7.80 1.23 -9.76
CA VAL A 83 7.67 2.30 -8.78
C VAL A 83 8.93 2.37 -7.93
N THR A 84 9.40 3.58 -7.64
CA THR A 84 10.47 3.83 -6.69
C THR A 84 10.08 4.86 -5.64
N ILE A 85 10.62 4.69 -4.43
CA ILE A 85 10.57 5.68 -3.35
C ILE A 85 12.01 5.99 -2.95
N ASP A 86 12.42 7.25 -3.08
CA ASP A 86 13.79 7.73 -2.89
C ASP A 86 14.82 6.91 -3.69
N GLY A 87 14.45 6.53 -4.91
CA GLY A 87 15.28 5.72 -5.82
C GLY A 87 15.34 4.22 -5.48
N LYS A 88 14.62 3.76 -4.47
CA LYS A 88 14.53 2.33 -4.13
C LYS A 88 13.24 1.73 -4.66
N GLU A 89 13.32 0.56 -5.28
CA GLU A 89 12.17 -0.12 -5.87
C GLU A 89 11.13 -0.50 -4.82
N LEU A 90 9.88 -0.13 -5.07
CA LEU A 90 8.71 -0.65 -4.41
C LEU A 90 8.08 -1.70 -5.32
N HIS A 91 8.07 -2.95 -4.89
CA HIS A 91 7.39 -4.01 -5.63
C HIS A 91 5.87 -3.77 -5.60
N VAL A 92 5.29 -3.61 -6.79
CA VAL A 92 3.85 -3.40 -7.01
C VAL A 92 3.29 -4.50 -7.89
N MET A 93 2.00 -4.76 -7.74
CA MET A 93 1.27 -5.69 -8.60
C MET A 93 -0.08 -5.08 -8.98
N ARG A 94 -0.45 -5.30 -10.25
CA ARG A 94 -1.79 -5.03 -10.74
C ARG A 94 -2.66 -6.27 -10.61
N ASN A 95 -3.79 -6.15 -9.93
CA ASN A 95 -4.81 -7.18 -9.84
C ASN A 95 -5.58 -7.33 -11.16
N ALA A 96 -6.29 -8.44 -11.31
CA ALA A 96 -7.10 -8.72 -12.50
C ALA A 96 -8.25 -7.71 -12.69
N ASP A 97 -8.76 -7.11 -11.60
CA ASP A 97 -9.77 -6.05 -11.64
C ASP A 97 -9.18 -4.66 -11.93
N GLY A 98 -7.86 -4.58 -12.15
CA GLY A 98 -7.14 -3.36 -12.47
C GLY A 98 -6.69 -2.54 -11.27
N THR A 99 -7.05 -2.93 -10.05
CA THR A 99 -6.55 -2.29 -8.82
C THR A 99 -5.09 -2.67 -8.55
N TRP A 100 -4.46 -1.92 -7.65
CA TRP A 100 -3.03 -2.03 -7.36
C TRP A 100 -2.77 -2.35 -5.90
N ILE A 101 -1.76 -3.18 -5.66
CA ILE A 101 -1.23 -3.52 -4.34
C ILE A 101 0.30 -3.41 -4.36
N SER A 102 0.92 -3.27 -3.19
CA SER A 102 2.38 -3.30 -3.04
C SER A 102 2.80 -4.31 -1.99
N VAL A 103 4.10 -4.61 -1.90
CA VAL A 103 4.62 -5.44 -0.79
C VAL A 103 4.32 -4.83 0.60
N ILE A 104 4.23 -3.51 0.69
CA ILE A 104 3.91 -2.79 1.94
C ILE A 104 2.40 -2.82 2.21
N ASN A 105 1.57 -2.65 1.18
CA ASN A 105 0.11 -2.62 1.26
C ASN A 105 -0.49 -3.77 0.43
N HIS A 106 -0.18 -5.01 0.82
CA HIS A 106 -0.51 -6.17 -0.01
C HIS A 106 -1.99 -6.57 0.02
N TYR A 107 -2.67 -6.30 1.14
CA TYR A 107 -4.08 -6.67 1.36
C TYR A 107 -5.05 -5.50 1.25
N GLN A 108 -4.56 -4.33 0.80
CA GLN A 108 -5.37 -3.15 0.58
C GLN A 108 -5.18 -2.70 -0.87
N THR A 109 -6.29 -2.62 -1.61
CA THR A 109 -6.28 -2.26 -3.02
C THR A 109 -6.43 -0.75 -3.23
N TYR A 110 -5.78 -0.25 -4.28
CA TYR A 110 -5.81 1.15 -4.68
C TYR A 110 -6.22 1.26 -6.15
N PRO A 111 -6.94 2.33 -6.56
CA PRO A 111 -7.43 2.47 -7.92
C PRO A 111 -6.31 2.73 -8.95
N ASP A 112 -5.21 3.34 -8.51
CA ASP A 112 -4.08 3.70 -9.37
C ASP A 112 -2.72 3.58 -8.64
N PRO A 113 -1.60 3.49 -9.38
CA PRO A 113 -0.28 3.33 -8.77
C PRO A 113 0.20 4.54 -7.95
N LEU A 114 -0.23 5.77 -8.27
CA LEU A 114 0.17 6.95 -7.52
C LEU A 114 -0.45 6.92 -6.12
N ALA A 115 -1.76 6.62 -6.03
CA ALA A 115 -2.46 6.43 -4.77
C ALA A 115 -1.83 5.31 -3.93
N LEU A 116 -1.49 4.18 -4.54
CA LEU A 116 -0.77 3.09 -3.89
C LEU A 116 0.59 3.56 -3.31
N THR A 117 1.33 4.35 -4.10
CA THR A 117 2.68 4.80 -3.74
C THR A 117 2.64 5.80 -2.59
N ARG A 118 1.70 6.75 -2.60
CA ARG A 118 1.46 7.68 -1.49
C ARG A 118 1.09 6.93 -0.21
N ALA A 119 0.22 5.95 -0.30
CA ALA A 119 -0.13 5.12 0.86
C ALA A 119 1.03 4.25 1.37
N ALA A 120 1.95 3.85 0.50
CA ALA A 120 3.18 3.18 0.93
C ALA A 120 4.10 4.14 1.68
N VAL A 121 4.22 5.40 1.24
CA VAL A 121 4.94 6.46 1.98
C VAL A 121 4.32 6.70 3.35
N ASP A 122 2.99 6.83 3.42
CA ASP A 122 2.26 7.03 4.69
C ASP A 122 2.55 5.89 5.67
N LYS A 123 2.55 4.64 5.19
CA LYS A 123 2.81 3.46 6.03
C LYS A 123 4.27 3.31 6.43
N LEU A 124 5.21 3.83 5.64
CA LEU A 124 6.63 3.82 5.99
C LEU A 124 6.96 4.78 7.13
N GLN A 125 6.19 5.85 7.32
CA GLN A 125 6.39 6.80 8.43
C GLN A 125 7.84 7.31 8.55
N GLY A 126 8.47 7.58 7.41
CA GLY A 126 9.88 8.00 7.34
C GLY A 126 10.92 6.88 7.30
N ALA A 127 10.51 5.61 7.46
CA ALA A 127 11.41 4.48 7.29
C ALA A 127 11.92 4.35 5.84
N SER A 128 13.19 3.96 5.72
CA SER A 128 13.80 3.63 4.44
C SER A 128 13.25 2.33 3.88
N LEU A 129 12.91 2.35 2.59
CA LEU A 129 12.60 1.12 1.85
C LEU A 129 13.88 0.27 1.72
N VAL A 130 13.72 -1.05 1.65
CA VAL A 130 14.83 -2.00 1.46
C VAL A 130 14.55 -2.83 0.21
N PRO A 131 15.55 -3.06 -0.67
CA PRO A 131 15.36 -3.87 -1.87
C PRO A 131 14.93 -5.31 -1.55
N ILE A 132 14.06 -5.86 -2.37
CA ILE A 132 13.70 -7.29 -2.30
C ILE A 132 14.72 -8.04 -3.16
N THR A 133 15.66 -8.73 -2.54
CA THR A 133 16.62 -9.56 -3.28
C THR A 133 16.03 -10.96 -3.47
N THR A 134 15.88 -11.38 -4.72
CA THR A 134 15.66 -12.80 -5.04
C THR A 134 17.04 -13.45 -5.17
N ARG A 135 17.32 -14.48 -4.36
CA ARG A 135 18.56 -15.28 -4.47
C ARG A 135 18.45 -16.32 -5.57
#